data_AF-A0A419DU44-F1
#
_entry.id   AF-A0A419DU44-F1
#
_cell.length_a   1.000
_cell.length_b   1.000
_cell.length_c   1.000
_cell.angle_alpha   90.00
_cell.angle_beta   90.00
_cell.angle_gamma   90.00
#
_symmetry.space_group_name_H-M   'P 1'
#
loop_
_entity.id
_entity.type
_entity.pdbx_description
1 polymer ?
#
loop_
_entity_poly.entity_id
_entity_poly.type
_entity_poly.pdbx_seq_one_letter_code
_entity_poly.pdbx_strand_id
1 'polypeptide(L)'
;MADFMKYLQKYADIQPRTYWYETPFYRIFQNARQRFCLGNRPEDLEHIVTIEKRAWERHLTHLNRLERFPLDKAEYYINLKESHGVNSIRALGNLTGEDWSYIAKILRTLELPAPIKDFLRNNKNNPDIIQFFHLRKLLDIVRQGEERLQLSRFRELMQEFEENSLGVLTE
;
A
#
# COMPACT_ATOMS: atom_id res chain seq x y z
N MET A 1 -39.82 -40.07 -3.63
CA MET A 1 -40.81 -39.21 -2.93
C MET A 1 -40.59 -39.16 -1.42
N ALA A 2 -40.45 -40.29 -0.72
CA ALA A 2 -40.23 -40.32 0.74
C ALA A 2 -38.94 -39.60 1.20
N ASP A 3 -37.85 -39.72 0.44
CA ASP A 3 -36.58 -39.05 0.78
C ASP A 3 -36.60 -37.53 0.59
N PHE A 4 -37.40 -37.06 -0.37
CA PHE A 4 -37.59 -35.62 -0.60
C PHE A 4 -38.40 -34.98 0.54
N MET A 5 -39.40 -35.68 1.07
CA MET A 5 -40.17 -35.23 2.22
C MET A 5 -39.32 -35.19 3.50
N LYS A 6 -38.45 -36.18 3.72
CA LYS A 6 -37.46 -36.16 4.83
C LYS A 6 -36.46 -35.01 4.69
N TYR A 7 -36.02 -34.72 3.46
CA TYR A 7 -35.16 -33.58 3.18
C TYR A 7 -35.87 -32.27 3.55
N LEU A 8 -37.07 -32.01 3.03
CA LEU A 8 -37.82 -30.79 3.36
C LEU A 8 -38.07 -30.64 4.86
N GLN A 9 -38.38 -31.73 5.57
CA GLN A 9 -38.62 -31.70 7.01
C GLN A 9 -37.36 -31.42 7.83
N LYS A 10 -36.17 -31.84 7.36
CA LYS A 10 -34.88 -31.54 8.00
C LYS A 10 -34.50 -30.05 7.90
N TYR A 11 -34.93 -29.37 6.82
CA TYR A 11 -34.60 -27.96 6.57
C TYR A 11 -35.76 -26.99 6.86
N ALA A 12 -36.95 -27.50 7.21
CA ALA A 12 -38.13 -26.69 7.54
C ALA A 12 -37.97 -25.85 8.82
N ASP A 13 -37.20 -26.36 9.80
CA ASP A 13 -36.96 -25.69 11.09
C ASP A 13 -35.73 -24.78 11.09
N ILE A 14 -35.02 -24.66 9.96
CA ILE A 14 -33.88 -23.75 9.85
C ILE A 14 -34.41 -22.34 9.66
N GLN A 15 -34.69 -21.68 10.79
CA GLN A 15 -34.88 -20.23 10.76
C GLN A 15 -33.58 -19.58 10.28
N PRO A 16 -33.60 -18.79 9.19
CA PRO A 16 -32.41 -18.08 8.76
C PRO A 16 -31.97 -17.16 9.90
N ARG A 17 -30.77 -17.38 10.41
CA ARG A 17 -30.17 -16.47 11.38
C ARG A 17 -29.83 -15.19 10.64
N THR A 18 -30.66 -14.17 10.81
CA THR A 18 -30.37 -12.83 10.33
C THR A 18 -29.28 -12.23 11.20
N TYR A 19 -28.12 -11.97 10.61
CA TYR A 19 -27.03 -11.26 11.28
C TYR A 19 -27.01 -9.82 10.78
N TRP A 20 -26.99 -8.86 11.70
CA TRP A 20 -26.76 -7.45 11.39
C TRP A 20 -25.27 -7.20 11.35
N TYR A 21 -24.78 -6.66 10.22
CA TYR A 21 -23.38 -6.31 10.03
C TYR A 21 -23.31 -4.86 9.55
N GLU A 22 -22.79 -3.99 10.43
CA GLU A 22 -22.55 -2.59 10.09
C GLU A 22 -21.10 -2.44 9.63
N THR A 23 -20.90 -1.94 8.41
CA THR A 23 -19.56 -1.61 7.91
C THR A 23 -19.44 -0.10 7.83
N PRO A 24 -18.40 0.49 8.44
CA PRO A 24 -18.12 1.92 8.24
C PRO A 24 -17.88 2.19 6.76
N PHE A 25 -18.37 3.33 6.28
CA PHE A 25 -18.13 3.80 4.92
C PHE A 25 -18.09 5.32 4.90
N TYR A 26 -17.40 5.86 3.90
CA TYR A 26 -17.38 7.30 3.65
C TYR A 26 -17.57 7.61 2.17
N ARG A 27 -17.91 8.88 1.89
CA ARG A 27 -18.20 9.37 0.54
C ARG A 27 -17.14 10.38 0.14
N ILE A 28 -16.59 10.20 -1.07
CA ILE A 28 -15.68 11.15 -1.71
C ILE A 28 -16.40 11.72 -2.94
N PHE A 29 -16.38 13.04 -3.10
CA PHE A 29 -16.84 13.70 -4.32
C PHE A 29 -15.66 14.09 -5.22
N GLN A 30 -15.60 13.52 -6.42
CA GLN A 30 -14.61 13.84 -7.44
C GLN A 30 -15.30 14.11 -8.78
N ASN A 31 -15.02 15.25 -9.40
CA ASN A 31 -15.51 15.62 -10.74
C ASN A 31 -17.04 15.41 -10.91
N ALA A 32 -17.83 15.92 -9.96
CA ALA A 32 -19.29 15.75 -9.88
C ALA A 32 -19.79 14.29 -9.75
N ARG A 33 -18.90 13.32 -9.54
CA ARG A 33 -19.24 11.92 -9.25
C ARG A 33 -18.99 11.60 -7.78
N GLN A 34 -19.90 10.82 -7.21
CA GLN A 34 -19.79 10.32 -5.85
C GLN A 34 -19.19 8.91 -5.84
N ARG A 35 -18.14 8.70 -5.05
CA ARG A 35 -17.56 7.38 -4.81
C ARG A 35 -17.81 6.97 -3.36
N PHE A 36 -18.28 5.75 -3.17
CA PHE A 36 -18.39 5.13 -1.85
C PHE A 36 -17.12 4.34 -1.56
N CYS A 37 -16.51 4.63 -0.43
CA CYS A 37 -15.35 3.91 0.08
C CYS A 37 -15.79 3.14 1.33
N LEU A 38 -15.64 1.81 1.27
CA LEU A 38 -15.86 0.93 2.41
C LEU A 38 -14.64 1.03 3.33
N GLY A 39 -14.87 1.09 4.64
CA GLY A 39 -13.81 1.24 5.63
C GLY A 39 -13.93 2.51 6.46
N ASN A 40 -12.97 2.64 7.37
CA ASN A 40 -12.86 3.82 8.21
C ASN A 40 -12.44 5.03 7.39
N ARG A 41 -12.93 6.20 7.79
CA ARG A 41 -12.47 7.45 7.21
C ARG A 41 -11.02 7.71 7.67
N PRO A 42 -10.16 8.30 6.83
CA PRO A 42 -8.84 8.73 7.29
C PRO A 42 -8.95 9.72 8.45
N GLU A 43 -8.07 9.59 9.44
CA GLU A 43 -8.13 10.36 10.70
C GLU A 43 -8.14 11.88 10.47
N ASP A 44 -7.29 12.34 9.55
CA ASP A 44 -7.17 13.74 9.18
C ASP A 44 -8.42 14.30 8.48
N LEU A 45 -9.35 13.44 8.07
CA LEU A 45 -10.61 13.80 7.44
C LEU A 45 -11.83 13.49 8.31
N GLU A 46 -11.68 12.89 9.50
CA GLU A 46 -12.79 12.49 10.37
C GLU A 46 -13.78 13.62 10.66
N HIS A 47 -13.24 14.82 10.89
CA HIS A 47 -13.99 16.03 11.22
C HIS A 47 -14.85 16.58 10.05
N ILE A 48 -14.66 16.09 8.82
CA ILE A 48 -15.34 16.60 7.63
C ILE A 48 -16.49 15.66 7.24
N VAL A 49 -17.72 16.17 7.27
CA VAL A 49 -18.92 15.37 6.93
C VAL A 49 -18.85 14.82 5.50
N THR A 50 -18.47 15.66 4.53
CA THR A 50 -18.35 15.30 3.12
C THR A 50 -16.94 15.58 2.63
N ILE A 51 -16.23 14.55 2.17
CA ILE A 51 -14.87 14.70 1.66
C ILE A 51 -14.93 15.25 0.22
N GLU A 52 -14.70 16.55 0.10
CA GLU A 52 -14.55 17.23 -1.18
C GLU A 52 -13.21 16.92 -1.85
N LYS A 53 -13.16 17.08 -3.18
CA LYS A 53 -11.95 16.88 -3.99
C LYS A 53 -10.71 17.58 -3.40
N ARG A 54 -10.83 18.83 -2.94
CA ARG A 54 -9.69 19.58 -2.37
C ARG A 54 -9.18 18.99 -1.06
N ALA A 55 -10.07 18.57 -0.16
CA ALA A 55 -9.68 17.94 1.10
C ALA A 55 -9.01 16.59 0.84
N TRP A 56 -9.55 15.82 -0.09
CA TRP A 56 -8.97 14.57 -0.55
C TRP A 56 -7.58 14.77 -1.20
N GLU A 57 -7.43 15.78 -2.05
CA GLU A 57 -6.15 16.11 -2.67
C GLU A 57 -5.10 16.54 -1.65
N ARG A 58 -5.46 17.25 -0.58
CA ARG A 58 -4.52 17.59 0.51
C ARG A 58 -4.07 16.35 1.28
N HIS A 59 -5.00 15.46 1.61
CA HIS A 59 -4.70 14.16 2.23
C HIS A 59 -3.75 13.34 1.35
N LEU A 60 -4.08 13.18 0.06
CA LEU A 60 -3.22 12.51 -0.91
C LEU A 60 -1.88 13.24 -1.10
N THR A 61 -1.83 14.57 -1.05
CA THR A 61 -0.57 15.32 -1.15
C THR A 61 0.30 15.09 0.08
N HIS A 62 -0.29 14.97 1.26
CA HIS A 62 0.43 14.59 2.47
C HIS A 62 1.01 13.18 2.35
N LEU A 63 0.21 12.20 1.90
CA LEU A 63 0.68 10.84 1.62
C LEU A 63 1.74 10.79 0.49
N ASN A 64 1.60 11.62 -0.54
CA ASN A 64 2.54 11.70 -1.67
C ASN A 64 3.85 12.39 -1.29
N ARG A 65 3.86 13.26 -0.28
CA ARG A 65 5.12 13.77 0.28
C ARG A 65 5.94 12.65 0.92
N LEU A 66 5.29 11.62 1.44
CA LEU A 66 5.92 10.40 1.95
C LEU A 66 6.28 9.41 0.82
N GLU A 67 5.69 9.53 -0.38
CA GLU A 67 6.03 8.70 -1.56
C GLU A 67 7.40 8.96 -2.16
N ARG A 68 8.08 10.04 -1.77
CA ARG A 68 9.43 10.34 -2.27
C ARG A 68 10.43 9.23 -1.98
N PHE A 69 10.13 8.35 -1.02
CA PHE A 69 11.00 7.23 -0.69
C PHE A 69 10.17 6.00 -0.27
N PRO A 70 10.11 4.93 -1.08
CA PRO A 70 9.28 3.76 -0.79
C PRO A 70 9.54 3.11 0.58
N LEU A 71 10.78 3.15 1.07
CA LEU A 71 11.15 2.59 2.39
C LEU A 71 10.55 3.40 3.55
N ASP A 72 10.56 4.74 3.49
CA ASP A 72 9.91 5.57 4.52
C ASP A 72 8.41 5.29 4.56
N LYS A 73 7.79 5.18 3.38
CA LYS A 73 6.36 4.91 3.27
C LYS A 73 6.02 3.53 3.81
N ALA A 74 6.90 2.54 3.62
CA ALA A 74 6.75 1.22 4.20
C ALA A 74 6.86 1.24 5.74
N GLU A 75 7.82 1.99 6.28
CA GLU A 75 7.96 2.20 7.73
C GLU A 75 6.74 2.91 8.32
N TYR A 76 6.22 3.94 7.64
CA TYR A 76 4.98 4.62 8.03
C TYR A 76 3.81 3.64 8.13
N TYR A 77 3.64 2.74 7.16
CA TYR A 77 2.58 1.73 7.23
C TYR A 77 2.77 0.74 8.38
N ILE A 78 4.00 0.37 8.74
CA ILE A 78 4.26 -0.45 9.93
C ILE A 78 3.86 0.30 11.20
N ASN A 79 4.25 1.57 11.32
CA ASN A 79 3.90 2.38 12.49
C ASN A 79 2.38 2.57 12.62
N LEU A 80 1.67 2.77 11.50
CA LEU A 80 0.20 2.78 11.47
C LEU A 80 -0.39 1.42 11.88
N LYS A 81 0.21 0.33 11.41
CA LYS A 81 -0.20 -1.02 11.77
C LYS A 81 -0.14 -1.24 13.28
N GLU A 82 0.96 -0.81 13.90
CA GLU A 82 1.21 -0.95 15.34
C GLU A 82 0.34 -0.02 16.18
N SER A 83 0.25 1.26 15.81
CA SER A 83 -0.53 2.27 16.56
C SER A 83 -2.05 2.01 16.56
N HIS A 84 -2.61 1.54 15.45
CA HIS A 84 -4.05 1.23 15.34
C HIS A 84 -4.37 -0.26 15.62
N GLY A 85 -3.37 -1.09 15.95
CA GLY A 85 -3.57 -2.52 16.24
C GLY A 85 -4.11 -3.32 15.04
N VAL A 86 -3.82 -2.87 13.81
CA VAL A 86 -4.40 -3.43 12.59
C VAL A 86 -3.56 -4.60 12.09
N ASN A 87 -4.07 -5.82 12.06
CA ASN A 87 -3.26 -6.97 11.64
C ASN A 87 -3.26 -7.28 10.13
N SER A 88 -4.12 -6.61 9.35
CA SER A 88 -4.34 -6.93 7.93
C SER A 88 -3.98 -5.78 6.99
N ILE A 89 -3.33 -6.09 5.87
CA ILE A 89 -3.03 -5.13 4.79
C ILE A 89 -4.32 -4.52 4.23
N ARG A 90 -5.42 -5.28 4.17
CA ARG A 90 -6.72 -4.74 3.72
C ARG A 90 -7.25 -3.68 4.67
N ALA A 91 -7.07 -3.88 5.97
CA ALA A 91 -7.50 -2.91 6.96
C ALA A 91 -6.60 -1.66 6.97
N LEU A 92 -5.31 -1.80 6.66
CA LEU A 92 -4.44 -0.65 6.36
C LEU A 92 -4.94 0.13 5.14
N GLY A 93 -5.32 -0.55 4.05
CA GLY A 93 -5.90 0.10 2.87
C GLY A 93 -7.20 0.84 3.16
N ASN A 94 -8.04 0.29 4.04
CA ASN A 94 -9.24 0.99 4.51
C ASN A 94 -8.90 2.24 5.33
N LEU A 95 -7.88 2.17 6.17
CA LEU A 95 -7.45 3.28 7.05
C LEU A 95 -6.79 4.41 6.26
N THR A 96 -5.94 4.09 5.29
CA THR A 96 -5.24 5.08 4.45
C THR A 96 -6.02 5.47 3.21
N GLY A 97 -7.09 4.75 2.87
CA GLY A 97 -7.84 4.92 1.63
C GLY A 97 -7.07 4.52 0.36
N GLU A 98 -5.94 3.83 0.49
CA GLU A 98 -5.11 3.35 -0.62
C GLU A 98 -5.41 1.89 -0.99
N ASP A 99 -5.03 1.50 -2.21
CA ASP A 99 -5.22 0.12 -2.66
C ASP A 99 -4.35 -0.85 -1.85
N TRP A 100 -4.97 -1.90 -1.31
CA TRP A 100 -4.29 -2.89 -0.50
C TRP A 100 -3.16 -3.61 -1.26
N SER A 101 -3.27 -3.78 -2.58
CA SER A 101 -2.21 -4.39 -3.41
C SER A 101 -1.01 -3.46 -3.53
N TYR A 102 -1.25 -2.15 -3.55
CA TYR A 102 -0.19 -1.15 -3.55
C TYR A 102 0.55 -1.12 -2.20
N ILE A 103 -0.18 -1.11 -1.09
CA ILE A 103 0.41 -1.19 0.26
C ILE A 103 1.26 -2.46 0.40
N ALA A 104 0.76 -3.61 -0.07
CA ALA A 104 1.51 -4.86 -0.06
C ALA A 104 2.83 -4.74 -0.83
N LYS A 105 2.81 -4.12 -2.02
CA LYS A 105 4.03 -3.88 -2.82
C LYS A 105 5.03 -2.98 -2.09
N ILE A 106 4.57 -1.90 -1.45
CA ILE A 106 5.44 -1.02 -0.68
C ILE A 106 6.07 -1.77 0.50
N LEU A 107 5.27 -2.50 1.28
CA LEU A 107 5.77 -3.24 2.45
C LEU A 107 6.85 -4.26 2.08
N ARG A 108 6.76 -4.87 0.90
CA ARG A 108 7.81 -5.79 0.40
C ARG A 108 9.19 -5.14 0.26
N THR A 109 9.28 -3.81 0.10
CA THR A 109 10.59 -3.14 0.03
C THR A 109 11.38 -3.26 1.33
N LEU A 110 10.73 -3.56 2.47
CA LEU A 110 11.41 -3.80 3.75
C LEU A 110 12.19 -5.12 3.77
N GLU A 111 11.85 -6.06 2.89
CA GLU A 111 12.57 -7.33 2.68
C GLU A 111 13.96 -7.14 2.07
N LEU A 112 14.28 -5.91 1.60
CA LEU A 112 15.62 -5.61 1.11
C LEU A 112 16.69 -5.83 2.20
N PRO A 113 17.90 -6.26 1.84
CA PRO A 113 19.00 -6.46 2.77
C PRO A 113 19.43 -5.13 3.39
N ALA A 114 19.98 -5.18 4.60
CA ALA A 114 20.44 -4.00 5.33
C ALA A 114 21.39 -3.11 4.51
N PRO A 115 22.41 -3.63 3.79
CA PRO A 115 23.30 -2.79 2.98
C PRO A 115 22.59 -1.95 1.92
N ILE A 116 21.54 -2.48 1.29
CA ILE A 116 20.75 -1.76 0.28
C ILE A 116 19.92 -0.68 0.97
N LYS A 117 19.25 -1.02 2.09
CA LYS A 117 18.46 -0.06 2.87
C LYS A 117 19.31 1.11 3.38
N ASP A 118 20.51 0.81 3.87
CA ASP A 118 21.44 1.81 4.37
C ASP A 118 21.93 2.73 3.25
N PHE A 119 22.29 2.17 2.09
CA PHE A 119 22.66 2.96 0.91
C PHE A 119 21.53 3.92 0.51
N LEU A 120 20.31 3.41 0.38
CA LEU A 120 19.16 4.21 -0.05
C LEU A 120 18.84 5.31 0.98
N ARG A 121 18.93 5.01 2.29
CA ARG A 121 18.72 6.00 3.36
C ARG A 121 19.78 7.09 3.36
N ASN A 122 21.04 6.72 3.18
CA ASN A 122 22.16 7.68 3.13
C ASN A 122 22.06 8.62 1.92
N ASN A 123 21.42 8.17 0.84
CA ASN A 123 21.27 8.92 -0.41
C ASN A 123 19.87 9.50 -0.62
N LYS A 124 19.03 9.56 0.43
CA LYS A 124 17.63 9.99 0.37
C LYS A 124 17.42 11.42 -0.13
N ASN A 125 18.43 12.28 -0.05
CA ASN A 125 18.36 13.65 -0.54
C ASN A 125 18.83 13.80 -2.00
N ASN A 126 19.35 12.73 -2.62
CA ASN A 126 19.81 12.75 -4.00
C ASN A 126 18.64 12.41 -4.94
N PRO A 127 18.13 13.37 -5.73
CA PRO A 127 16.97 13.15 -6.61
C PRO A 127 17.24 12.11 -7.70
N ASP A 128 18.47 12.00 -8.20
CA ASP A 128 18.82 11.07 -9.28
C ASP A 128 18.74 9.62 -8.78
N ILE A 129 19.22 9.38 -7.56
CA ILE A 129 19.15 8.07 -6.90
C ILE A 129 17.69 7.69 -6.63
N ILE A 130 16.87 8.63 -6.14
CA ILE A 130 15.44 8.39 -5.90
C ILE A 130 14.70 8.05 -7.20
N GLN A 131 14.96 8.81 -8.26
CA GLN A 131 14.33 8.61 -9.56
C GLN A 131 14.73 7.27 -10.18
N PHE A 132 15.99 6.88 -10.04
CA PHE A 132 16.51 5.62 -10.55
C PHE A 132 15.98 4.42 -9.76
N PHE A 133 16.02 4.48 -8.43
CA PHE A 133 15.54 3.41 -7.53
C PHE A 133 14.06 3.55 -7.19
N HIS A 134 13.22 3.75 -8.21
CA HIS A 134 11.77 3.73 -8.04
C HIS A 134 11.26 2.34 -7.61
N LEU A 135 10.03 2.28 -7.08
CA LEU A 135 9.41 1.06 -6.52
C LEU A 135 9.56 -0.19 -7.39
N ARG A 136 9.45 -0.08 -8.72
CA ARG A 136 9.57 -1.23 -9.63
C ARG A 136 10.97 -1.84 -9.62
N LYS A 137 12.05 -1.05 -9.55
CA LYS A 137 13.43 -1.55 -9.45
C LYS A 137 13.66 -2.20 -8.10
N LEU A 138 13.18 -1.58 -7.02
CA LEU A 138 13.28 -2.16 -5.68
C LEU A 138 12.58 -3.52 -5.59
N LEU A 139 11.39 -3.65 -6.17
CA LEU A 139 10.68 -4.93 -6.24
C LEU A 139 11.39 -5.98 -7.11
N ASP A 140 12.13 -5.57 -8.14
CA ASP A 140 12.94 -6.50 -8.95
C ASP A 140 14.12 -7.06 -8.15
N ILE A 141 14.72 -6.25 -7.28
CA ILE A 141 15.73 -6.71 -6.30
C ILE A 141 15.08 -7.70 -5.33
N VAL A 142 13.98 -7.31 -4.67
CA VAL A 142 13.29 -8.18 -3.69
C VAL A 142 12.87 -9.52 -4.33
N ARG A 143 12.49 -9.52 -5.61
CA ARG A 143 12.09 -10.74 -6.33
C ARG A 143 13.19 -11.79 -6.42
N GLN A 144 14.46 -11.42 -6.28
CA GLN A 144 15.57 -12.39 -6.30
C GLN A 144 15.56 -13.31 -5.07
N GLY A 145 14.85 -12.95 -4.00
CA GLY A 145 14.68 -13.77 -2.82
C GLY A 145 15.92 -13.82 -1.93
N GLU A 146 16.95 -14.58 -2.31
CA GLU A 146 18.16 -14.73 -1.50
C GLU A 146 19.00 -13.45 -1.46
N GLU A 147 19.48 -13.09 -0.26
CA GLU A 147 20.26 -11.86 -0.03
C GLU A 147 21.45 -11.71 -1.00
N ARG A 148 22.17 -12.79 -1.29
CA ARG A 148 23.31 -12.76 -2.24
C ARG A 148 22.88 -12.35 -3.65
N LEU A 149 21.75 -12.87 -4.12
CA LEU A 149 21.20 -12.54 -5.44
C LEU A 149 20.63 -11.12 -5.45
N GLN A 150 19.99 -10.68 -4.36
CA GLN A 150 19.54 -9.31 -4.20
C GLN A 150 20.72 -8.32 -4.26
N LEU A 151 21.82 -8.61 -3.58
CA LEU A 151 23.04 -7.78 -3.61
C LEU A 151 23.71 -7.78 -4.98
N SER A 152 23.74 -8.92 -5.69
CA SER A 152 24.25 -8.99 -7.07
C SER A 152 23.42 -8.09 -7.99
N ARG A 153 22.09 -8.22 -7.94
CA ARG A 153 21.18 -7.42 -8.75
C ARG A 153 21.31 -5.93 -8.44
N PHE A 154 21.51 -5.58 -7.17
CA PHE A 154 21.75 -4.20 -6.77
C PHE A 154 23.05 -3.64 -7.35
N ARG A 155 24.14 -4.43 -7.39
CA ARG A 155 25.40 -4.01 -8.03
C ARG A 155 25.25 -3.75 -9.52
N GLU A 156 24.53 -4.62 -10.23
CA GLU A 156 24.22 -4.41 -11.66
C GLU A 156 23.47 -3.09 -11.87
N LEU A 157 22.45 -2.83 -11.05
CA LEU A 157 21.69 -1.58 -11.10
C LEU A 157 22.53 -0.36 -10.75
N MET A 158 23.48 -0.47 -9.83
CA MET A 158 24.43 0.61 -9.53
C MET A 158 25.35 0.90 -10.72
N GLN A 159 25.83 -0.13 -11.41
CA GLN A 159 26.63 0.05 -12.61
C GLN A 159 25.81 0.72 -13.74
N GLU A 160 24.58 0.27 -13.97
CA GLU A 160 23.64 0.95 -14.89
C GLU A 160 23.44 2.43 -14.52
N PHE A 161 23.36 2.75 -13.23
CA PHE A 161 23.19 4.13 -12.76
C PHE A 161 24.42 4.98 -13.06
N GLU A 162 25.62 4.45 -12.81
CA GLU A 162 26.89 5.13 -13.09
C GLU A 162 27.08 5.38 -14.59
N GLU A 163 26.79 4.38 -15.43
CA GLU A 163 26.86 4.50 -16.90
C GLU A 163 25.89 5.56 -17.43
N ASN A 164 24.65 5.60 -16.91
CA ASN A 164 23.67 6.62 -17.29
C ASN A 164 24.05 8.02 -16.78
N SER A 165 24.70 8.11 -15.61
CA SER A 165 25.13 9.39 -15.05
C SER A 165 26.35 9.95 -15.77
N LEU A 166 27.26 9.09 -16.26
CA LEU A 166 28.46 9.47 -17.00
C LEU A 166 28.17 9.76 -18.48
N GLY A 167 27.23 9.06 -19.10
CA GLY A 167 26.84 9.29 -20.50
C GLY A 167 26.24 10.68 -20.76
N VAL A 168 25.59 11.28 -19.75
CA VAL A 168 25.02 12.64 -19.81
C VAL A 168 26.11 13.73 -19.79
N LEU A 169 27.33 13.43 -19.34
CA LEU A 169 28.45 14.39 -19.35
C LEU A 169 29.25 14.37 -20.65
N THR A 170 28.91 13.49 -21.59
CA THR A 170 29.62 13.33 -22.88
C THR A 170 28.81 13.80 -24.10
N GLU A 171 27.61 14.37 -23.90
CA GLU A 171 26.81 15.07 -24.93
C GLU A 171 26.78 16.58 -24.66
#